data_AF-A0A848VIR6-F1
#
_entry.id   AF-A0A848VIR6-F1
#
_cell.length_a   1.000
_cell.length_b   1.000
_cell.length_c   1.000
_cell.angle_alpha   90.00
_cell.angle_beta   90.00
_cell.angle_gamma   90.00
#
_symmetry.space_group_name_H-M   'P 1'
#
loop_
_entity.id
_entity.type
_entity.pdbx_description
1 polymer ?
#
loop_
_entity_poly.entity_id
_entity_poly.type
_entity_poly.pdbx_seq_one_letter_code
_entity_poly.pdbx_strand_id
1 'polypeptide(L)' 'MVFERRNYVLLLAGLAVVVLGYVMMRMENEVDGFISLYVAPLLILGGYLEIIYAILWRPRDEGQRAGSQQ' A
#
# COMPACT_ATOMS: atom_id res chain seq x y z
N MET A 1 -10.84 4.04 17.84
CA MET A 1 -9.43 4.40 17.55
C MET A 1 -9.33 4.54 16.04
N VAL A 2 -8.74 5.61 15.52
CA VAL A 2 -8.95 6.11 14.13
C VAL A 2 -8.38 5.21 13.02
N PHE A 3 -7.77 4.07 13.36
CA PHE A 3 -7.29 3.10 12.38
C PHE A 3 -7.62 1.68 12.84
N GLU A 4 -8.55 1.04 12.13
CA GLU A 4 -8.71 -0.41 12.18
C GLU A 4 -7.37 -1.07 11.87
N ARG A 5 -6.93 -2.04 12.70
CA ARG A 5 -5.61 -2.70 12.60
C ARG A 5 -5.29 -3.18 11.19
N ARG A 6 -6.34 -3.58 10.45
CA ARG A 6 -6.26 -4.06 9.07
C ARG A 6 -5.73 -3.00 8.09
N ASN A 7 -6.10 -1.73 8.27
CA ASN A 7 -5.70 -0.68 7.34
C ASN A 7 -4.21 -0.34 7.43
N TYR A 8 -3.68 -0.43 8.65
CA TYR A 8 -2.26 -0.25 8.91
C TYR A 8 -1.42 -1.38 8.31
N VAL A 9 -1.94 -2.62 8.33
CA VAL A 9 -1.29 -3.77 7.68
C VAL A 9 -1.23 -3.59 6.17
N LEU A 10 -2.31 -3.11 5.52
CA LEU A 10 -2.32 -2.83 4.08
C LEU A 10 -1.32 -1.72 3.72
N LEU A 11 -1.26 -0.66 4.54
CA LEU A 11 -0.30 0.42 4.35
C LEU A 11 1.16 -0.08 4.46
N LEU A 12 1.47 -0.92 5.45
CA LEU A 12 2.79 -1.53 5.58
C LEU A 12 3.10 -2.49 4.42
N ALA A 13 2.11 -3.22 3.92
CA ALA A 13 2.28 -4.09 2.76
C ALA A 13 2.65 -3.27 1.51
N GLY A 14 1.92 -2.18 1.23
CA GLY A 14 2.26 -1.29 0.11
C GLY A 14 3.64 -0.67 0.24
N LEU A 15 4.03 -0.24 1.45
CA LEU A 15 5.39 0.25 1.73
C LEU A 15 6.46 -0.83 1.47
N ALA A 16 6.23 -2.07 1.91
CA ALA A 16 7.14 -3.17 1.67
C ALA A 16 7.33 -3.44 0.17
N VAL A 17 6.26 -3.33 -0.64
CA VAL A 17 6.34 -3.47 -2.10
C VAL A 17 7.22 -2.38 -2.72
N VAL A 18 7.07 -1.12 -2.30
CA VAL A 18 7.93 -0.02 -2.78
C VAL A 18 9.40 -0.29 -2.45
N VAL A 19 9.68 -0.68 -1.20
CA VAL A 19 11.05 -1.04 -0.76
C VAL A 19 11.60 -2.18 -1.59
N LEU A 20 10.81 -3.23 -1.85
CA LEU A 20 11.22 -4.36 -2.68
C LEU A 20 11.56 -3.93 -4.12
N GLY A 21 10.82 -2.98 -4.70
CA GLY A 21 11.15 -2.41 -6.02
C GLY A 21 12.55 -1.79 -6.05
N TYR A 22 12.89 -0.98 -5.04
CA TYR A 22 14.23 -0.39 -4.93
C TYR A 22 15.32 -1.41 -4.59
N VAL A 23 15.02 -2.41 -3.77
CA VAL A 23 15.96 -3.51 -3.47
C VAL A 23 16.27 -4.31 -4.73
N MET A 24 15.27 -4.58 -5.57
CA MET A 24 15.45 -5.26 -6.85
C MET A 24 16.33 -4.46 -7.81
N MET A 25 16.14 -3.14 -7.92
CA MET A 25 17.05 -2.27 -8.68
C MET A 25 18.49 -2.39 -8.18
N ARG A 26 18.68 -2.38 -6.85
CA ARG A 26 20.01 -2.53 -6.25
C ARG A 26 20.63 -3.91 -6.51
N MET A 27 19.83 -4.96 -6.54
CA MET A 27 20.30 -6.32 -6.81
C MET A 27 20.72 -6.52 -8.26
N GLU A 28 19.99 -5.93 -9.20
CA GLU A 28 20.37 -5.94 -10.61
C GLU A 28 21.65 -5.14 -10.86
N ASN A 29 21.83 -4.03 -10.13
CA ASN A 29 23.02 -3.17 -10.16
C ASN A 29 23.39 -2.67 -11.57
N GLU A 30 22.41 -2.61 -12.46
CA GLU A 30 22.51 -2.14 -13.84
C GLU A 30 21.35 -1.17 -14.09
N VAL A 31 21.66 0.08 -14.42
CA VAL A 31 20.62 1.12 -14.57
C VAL A 31 19.76 0.86 -15.80
N ASP A 32 20.37 0.34 -16.86
CA ASP A 32 19.69 -0.05 -18.10
C ASP A 32 19.23 -1.52 -18.09
N GLY A 33 19.24 -2.13 -16.91
CA GLY A 33 18.76 -3.49 -16.70
C GLY A 33 17.24 -3.60 -16.87
N PHE A 34 16.77 -4.79 -17.25
CA PHE A 34 15.35 -5.05 -17.48
C PHE A 34 14.50 -4.83 -16.21
N ILE A 35 15.04 -5.21 -15.05
CA ILE A 35 14.34 -5.06 -13.77
C ILE A 35 14.22 -3.57 -13.44
N SER A 36 15.29 -2.81 -13.60
CA SER A 36 15.35 -1.39 -13.26
C SER A 36 14.51 -0.53 -14.21
N LEU A 37 14.46 -0.86 -15.50
CA LEU A 37 13.69 -0.09 -16.50
C LEU A 37 12.20 -0.44 -16.53
N TYR A 38 11.82 -1.70 -16.27
CA TYR A 38 10.44 -2.14 -16.45
C TYR A 38 9.79 -2.62 -15.14
N VAL A 39 10.44 -3.55 -14.43
CA VAL A 39 9.83 -4.24 -13.29
C VAL A 39 9.70 -3.33 -12.07
N ALA A 40 10.77 -2.60 -11.74
CA ALA A 40 10.83 -1.76 -10.56
C ALA A 40 9.89 -0.54 -10.63
N PRO A 41 9.77 0.19 -11.76
CA PRO A 41 8.77 1.25 -11.90
C PRO A 41 7.33 0.74 -11.71
N LEU A 42 7.01 -0.44 -12.27
CA LEU A 42 5.71 -1.10 -12.11
C LEU A 42 5.44 -1.49 -10.66
N LEU A 43 6.43 -2.08 -9.96
CA LEU A 43 6.31 -2.44 -8.55
C LEU A 43 6.15 -1.21 -7.66
N ILE A 44 6.96 -0.18 -7.85
CA ILE A 44 6.89 1.05 -7.06
C ILE A 44 5.53 1.72 -7.27
N LEU A 45 5.06 1.81 -8.52
CA LEU A 45 3.72 2.32 -8.82
C LEU A 45 2.62 1.49 -8.15
N GLY A 46 2.70 0.16 -8.24
CA GLY A 46 1.76 -0.74 -7.58
C GLY A 46 1.75 -0.56 -6.06
N GLY A 47 2.91 -0.42 -5.44
CA GLY A 47 3.04 -0.15 -4.00
C GLY A 47 2.42 1.20 -3.60
N TYR A 48 2.56 2.24 -4.42
CA TYR A 48 1.88 3.52 -4.19
C TYR A 48 0.36 3.39 -4.33
N LEU A 49 -0.14 2.66 -5.32
CA LEU A 49 -1.59 2.41 -5.47
C LEU A 49 -2.15 1.64 -4.27
N GLU A 50 -1.43 0.65 -3.74
CA GLU A 50 -1.80 -0.08 -2.53
C GLU A 50 -1.84 0.85 -1.31
N ILE A 51 -0.85 1.74 -1.15
CA ILE A 51 -0.84 2.74 -0.07
C ILE A 51 -2.05 3.68 -0.19
N ILE A 52 -2.35 4.17 -1.41
CA ILE A 52 -3.51 5.03 -1.65
C ILE A 52 -4.81 4.28 -1.31
N TYR A 53 -4.93 3.02 -1.73
CA TYR A 53 -6.08 2.19 -1.42
C TYR A 53 -6.24 1.99 0.09
N ALA A 54 -5.16 1.68 0.81
CA ALA A 54 -5.17 1.58 2.26
C ALA A 54 -5.62 2.90 2.90
N ILE A 55 -5.04 4.04 2.51
CA ILE A 55 -5.43 5.34 3.09
C ILE A 55 -6.91 5.67 2.82
N LEU A 56 -7.38 5.42 1.59
CA LEU A 56 -8.74 5.75 1.17
C LEU A 56 -9.78 4.78 1.75
N TRP A 57 -9.39 3.53 2.03
CA TRP A 57 -10.25 2.53 2.63
C TRP A 57 -10.54 2.88 4.09
N ARG A 58 -11.59 3.67 4.29
CA ARG A 58 -12.18 3.87 5.61
C ARG A 58 -13.25 2.80 5.82
N PRO A 59 -13.13 1.94 6.86
CA PRO A 59 -14.27 1.14 7.27
C PRO A 59 -15.38 2.12 7.59
N ARG A 60 -16.52 2.03 6.89
CA ARG A 60 -17.72 2.76 7.27
C ARG A 60 -18.02 2.30 8.69
N ASP A 61 -18.14 3.26 9.61
CA ASP A 61 -18.64 3.00 10.95
C ASP A 61 -20.02 2.34 10.82
N GLU A 62 -20.07 1.00 10.91
CA GLU A 62 -21.28 0.27 11.25
C GLU A 62 -21.60 0.60 12.71
N GLY A 63 -22.09 1.81 12.96
CA GLY A 63 -22.16 2.34 14.33
C GLY A 63 -23.11 3.51 14.54
N GLN A 64 -24.00 3.84 13.60
CA GLN A 64 -25.09 4.79 13.82
C GLN A 64 -26.43 4.24 13.29
N ARG A 65 -26.84 3.08 13.82
CA ARG A 65 -28.22 2.56 13.75
C ARG A 65 -28.75 2.10 15.12
N ALA A 66 -28.21 2.66 16.21
CA ALA A 66 -28.62 2.31 17.57
C ALA A 66 -28.89 3.56 18.44
N GLY A 67 -29.47 4.61 17.83
CA GLY A 67 -29.85 5.84 18.55
C GLY A 67 -31.25 6.35 18.22
N SER A 68 -32.06 5.61 17.45
CA SER A 68 -33.43 5.99 17.10
C SER A 68 -34.50 5.24 17.89
N GLN A 69 -34.15 4.58 19.00
CA GLN A 69 -35.12 3.97 19.91
C GLN A 69 -34.64 4.05 21.37
N GLN A 70 -34.75 5.22 21.98
CA GLN A 70 -35.32 5.44 23.33
C GLN A 70 -35.29 6.91 23.70
#